data_AF-L9WQ06-F1
#
_entry.id   AF-L9WQ06-F1
#
_cell.length_a   1.000
_cell.length_b   1.000
_cell.length_c   1.000
_cell.angle_alpha   90.00
_cell.angle_beta   90.00
_cell.angle_gamma   90.00
#
_symmetry.space_group_name_H-M   'P 1'
#
loop_
_entity.id
_entity.type
_entity.pdbx_description
1 polymer ?
#
loop_
_entity_poly.entity_id
_entity_poly.type
_entity_poly.pdbx_seq_one_letter_code
_entity_poly.pdbx_strand_id
1 'polypeptide(L)'
;MSLFGEFRIPAEAFALHETLRSLPELVVEVERVVAGDEVLTPYLWASGVDRRAFERAIGADPSIRSVEHIDDYERSMLYRGEWTENVDSLVYAYTELGATILEASAQRDEWELRMRFVDRDSLDEFQAYCSEFDVPYRLTQLFARAHSRGVGQYGLSEKQHEALLTAWEMGYFSSRSVSLADVAAELGITPQSLSERLQRGHRALIENTLAVTPPAQESSMAAE
;
A
#
# COMPACT_ATOMS: atom_id res chain seq x y z
N MET A 1 -4.17 -1.45 21.36
CA MET A 1 -4.09 -2.60 20.42
C MET A 1 -3.92 -2.00 19.04
N SER A 2 -2.85 -2.32 18.29
CA SER A 2 -2.60 -1.68 16.99
C SER A 2 -3.71 -1.94 15.97
N LEU A 3 -4.12 -0.87 15.28
CA LEU A 3 -5.11 -0.90 14.21
C LEU A 3 -4.43 -0.68 12.87
N PHE A 4 -5.04 -1.20 11.81
CA PHE A 4 -4.62 -0.94 10.43
C PHE A 4 -5.80 -0.39 9.66
N GLY A 5 -5.56 0.64 8.86
CA GLY A 5 -6.57 1.21 7.99
C GLY A 5 -6.03 1.45 6.58
N GLU A 6 -6.91 1.28 5.61
CA GLU A 6 -6.70 1.66 4.22
C GLU A 6 -7.55 2.90 3.94
N PHE A 7 -6.91 3.92 3.39
CA PHE A 7 -7.49 5.23 3.19
C PHE A 7 -7.25 5.67 1.77
N ARG A 8 -8.27 6.29 1.19
CA ARG A 8 -8.15 7.01 -0.08
C ARG A 8 -8.20 8.50 0.17
N ILE A 9 -7.21 9.22 -0.34
CA ILE A 9 -7.06 10.66 -0.17
C ILE A 9 -6.95 11.29 -1.56
N PRO A 10 -7.75 12.32 -1.90
CA PRO A 10 -7.56 13.07 -3.12
C PRO A 10 -6.14 13.64 -3.21
N ALA A 11 -5.50 13.56 -4.38
CA ALA A 11 -4.13 14.04 -4.52
C ALA A 11 -3.99 15.54 -4.28
N GLU A 12 -5.05 16.34 -4.49
CA GLU A 12 -5.08 17.77 -4.13
C GLU A 12 -4.86 18.02 -2.63
N ALA A 13 -5.27 17.07 -1.79
CA ALA A 13 -5.18 17.15 -0.34
C ALA A 13 -3.91 16.49 0.21
N PHE A 14 -3.07 15.91 -0.65
CA PHE A 14 -1.86 15.21 -0.26
C PHE A 14 -0.65 15.64 -1.09
N ALA A 15 -0.39 15.01 -2.23
CA ALA A 15 0.75 15.31 -3.08
C ALA A 15 0.53 14.89 -4.53
N LEU A 16 1.35 15.41 -5.44
CA LEU A 16 1.44 15.04 -6.85
C LEU A 16 0.16 15.26 -7.68
N HIS A 17 -0.74 16.16 -7.23
CA HIS A 17 -2.02 16.44 -7.90
C HIS A 17 -1.84 16.80 -9.39
N GLU A 18 -0.99 17.80 -9.68
CA GLU A 18 -0.78 18.29 -11.04
C GLU A 18 -0.08 17.23 -11.91
N THR A 19 0.84 16.48 -11.32
CA THR A 19 1.53 15.36 -11.97
C THR A 19 0.55 14.25 -12.37
N LEU A 20 -0.27 13.79 -11.45
CA LEU A 20 -1.23 12.71 -11.68
C LEU A 20 -2.33 13.12 -12.66
N ARG A 21 -2.78 14.38 -12.61
CA ARG A 21 -3.77 14.91 -13.55
C ARG A 21 -3.24 15.05 -14.98
N SER A 22 -1.98 15.45 -15.12
CA SER A 22 -1.34 15.58 -16.44
C SER A 22 -0.96 14.23 -17.06
N LEU A 23 -0.82 13.18 -16.24
CA LEU A 23 -0.41 11.85 -16.65
C LEU A 23 -1.38 10.77 -16.11
N PRO A 24 -2.54 10.53 -16.74
CA PRO A 24 -3.57 9.62 -16.22
C PRO A 24 -3.15 8.14 -16.11
N GLU A 25 -2.11 7.74 -16.85
CA GLU A 25 -1.54 6.38 -16.82
C GLU A 25 -0.41 6.22 -15.78
N LEU A 26 0.04 7.32 -15.16
CA LEU A 26 1.10 7.29 -14.15
C LEU A 26 0.62 6.54 -12.91
N VAL A 27 1.44 5.59 -12.48
CA VAL A 27 1.38 4.97 -11.16
C VAL A 27 2.61 5.41 -10.39
N VAL A 28 2.40 5.95 -9.18
CA VAL A 28 3.46 6.28 -8.24
C VAL A 28 3.36 5.36 -7.03
N GLU A 29 4.48 4.82 -6.58
CA GLU A 29 4.57 4.05 -5.32
C GLU A 29 5.71 4.60 -4.47
N VAL A 30 5.43 4.94 -3.22
CA VAL A 30 6.44 5.40 -2.27
C VAL A 30 7.09 4.17 -1.64
N GLU A 31 8.35 3.93 -1.99
CA GLU A 31 9.14 2.83 -1.42
C GLU A 31 9.48 3.11 0.05
N ARG A 32 9.85 4.35 0.35
CA ARG A 32 10.23 4.80 1.68
C ARG A 32 10.17 6.31 1.77
N VAL A 33 9.90 6.82 2.97
CA VAL A 33 10.09 8.22 3.32
C VAL A 33 11.21 8.30 4.35
N VAL A 34 12.22 9.10 4.04
CA VAL A 34 13.33 9.37 4.96
C VAL A 34 13.11 10.75 5.56
N ALA A 35 12.94 10.82 6.88
CA ALA A 35 12.94 12.07 7.61
C ALA A 35 14.39 12.50 7.87
N GLY A 36 14.82 13.59 7.22
CA GLY A 36 16.01 14.34 7.62
C GLY A 36 15.66 15.38 8.69
N ASP A 37 16.67 16.10 9.19
CA ASP A 37 16.49 17.11 10.25
C ASP A 37 15.52 18.26 9.86
N GLU A 38 15.32 18.52 8.55
CA GLU A 38 14.47 19.63 8.07
C GLU A 38 13.53 19.29 6.89
N VAL A 39 13.68 18.14 6.22
CA VAL A 39 12.93 17.82 4.99
C VAL A 39 12.59 16.34 4.90
N LEU A 40 11.35 15.99 4.50
CA LEU A 40 11.01 14.61 4.14
C LEU A 40 11.45 14.32 2.70
N THR A 41 12.24 13.26 2.57
CA THR A 41 12.76 12.77 1.28
C THR A 41 12.06 11.47 0.92
N PRO A 42 11.01 11.49 0.08
CA PRO A 42 10.42 10.28 -0.47
C PRO A 42 11.34 9.64 -1.53
N TYR A 43 11.41 8.32 -1.51
CA TYR A 43 11.85 7.52 -2.63
C TYR A 43 10.63 6.93 -3.31
N LEU A 44 10.47 7.23 -4.59
CA LEU A 44 9.26 6.96 -5.34
C LEU A 44 9.56 6.22 -6.63
N TRP A 45 8.88 5.10 -6.84
CA TRP A 45 8.80 4.43 -8.12
C TRP A 45 7.72 5.08 -8.98
N ALA A 46 8.06 5.40 -10.21
CA ALA A 46 7.13 5.88 -11.22
C ALA A 46 7.06 4.87 -12.37
N SER A 47 5.85 4.51 -12.79
CA SER A 47 5.62 3.58 -13.91
C SER A 47 4.40 3.98 -14.73
N GLY A 48 4.19 3.31 -15.87
CA GLY A 48 3.05 3.57 -16.76
C GLY A 48 3.21 4.74 -17.72
N VAL A 49 4.33 5.49 -17.65
CA VAL A 49 4.59 6.67 -18.49
C VAL A 49 6.05 6.74 -18.95
N ASP A 50 6.30 7.53 -20.00
CA ASP A 50 7.65 7.86 -20.44
C ASP A 50 8.38 8.76 -19.43
N ARG A 51 9.67 8.49 -19.24
CA ARG A 51 10.56 9.23 -18.34
C ARG A 51 10.49 10.74 -18.53
N ARG A 52 10.61 11.22 -19.76
CA ARG A 52 10.68 12.68 -20.01
C ARG A 52 9.32 13.33 -19.76
N ALA A 53 8.23 12.61 -20.00
CA ALA A 53 6.89 13.10 -19.68
C ALA A 53 6.73 13.23 -18.16
N PHE A 54 7.15 12.20 -17.41
CA PHE A 54 7.16 12.22 -15.95
C PHE A 54 8.01 13.36 -15.38
N GLU A 55 9.30 13.43 -15.72
CA GLU A 55 10.24 14.45 -15.20
C GLU A 55 9.76 15.88 -15.43
N ARG A 56 9.11 16.15 -16.57
CA ARG A 56 8.50 17.46 -16.83
C ARG A 56 7.28 17.75 -15.97
N ALA A 57 6.41 16.75 -15.78
CA ALA A 57 5.18 16.91 -15.01
C ALA A 57 5.51 17.07 -13.51
N ILE A 58 6.32 16.17 -12.95
CA ILE A 58 6.71 16.22 -11.55
C ILE A 58 7.52 17.47 -11.23
N GLY A 59 8.42 17.91 -12.13
CA GLY A 59 9.21 19.13 -11.91
C GLY A 59 8.38 20.42 -11.91
N ALA A 60 7.12 20.37 -12.36
CA ALA A 60 6.18 21.49 -12.32
C ALA A 60 5.18 21.38 -11.16
N ASP A 61 5.22 20.29 -10.37
CA ASP A 61 4.24 20.03 -9.33
C ASP A 61 4.53 20.82 -8.04
N PRO A 62 3.57 21.58 -7.49
CA PRO A 62 3.79 22.37 -6.28
C PRO A 62 4.08 21.55 -5.02
N SER A 63 3.78 20.25 -5.01
CA SER A 63 4.01 19.37 -3.86
C SER A 63 5.45 18.85 -3.76
N ILE A 64 6.26 19.03 -4.80
CA ILE A 64 7.65 18.59 -4.85
C ILE A 64 8.58 19.79 -5.04
N ARG A 65 9.60 19.91 -4.19
CA ARG A 65 10.65 20.93 -4.29
C ARG A 65 11.68 20.55 -5.35
N SER A 66 12.10 19.29 -5.34
CA SER A 66 13.10 18.76 -6.26
C SER A 66 12.93 17.26 -6.46
N VAL A 67 13.41 16.72 -7.58
CA VAL A 67 13.44 15.29 -7.85
C VAL A 67 14.73 14.92 -8.57
N GLU A 68 15.31 13.80 -8.17
CA GLU A 68 16.53 13.23 -8.74
C GLU A 68 16.26 11.79 -9.17
N HIS A 69 16.64 11.45 -10.41
CA HIS A 69 16.56 10.07 -10.90
C HIS A 69 17.69 9.23 -10.31
N ILE A 70 17.35 8.06 -9.77
CA ILE A 70 18.29 7.19 -9.06
C ILE A 70 18.57 5.91 -9.85
N ASP A 71 17.52 5.24 -10.34
CA ASP A 71 17.66 3.95 -11.00
C ASP A 71 16.49 3.65 -11.96
N ASP A 72 16.70 2.67 -12.84
CA ASP A 72 15.69 2.15 -13.76
C ASP A 72 15.54 0.64 -13.56
N TYR A 73 14.30 0.16 -13.41
CA TYR A 73 13.99 -1.26 -13.33
C TYR A 73 12.83 -1.61 -14.26
N GLU A 74 13.11 -2.38 -15.31
CA GLU A 74 12.16 -2.72 -16.38
C GLU A 74 11.46 -1.50 -17.00
N ARG A 75 10.19 -1.26 -16.62
CA ARG A 75 9.35 -0.13 -17.07
C ARG A 75 9.06 0.87 -15.95
N SER A 76 9.79 0.76 -14.84
CA SER A 76 9.67 1.59 -13.65
C SER A 76 10.96 2.37 -13.44
N MET A 77 10.83 3.57 -12.90
CA MET A 77 11.94 4.50 -12.66
C MET A 77 11.91 4.89 -11.19
N LEU A 78 13.05 4.78 -10.50
CA LEU A 78 13.19 5.20 -9.12
C LEU A 78 13.70 6.64 -9.05
N TYR A 79 13.03 7.44 -8.24
CA TYR A 79 13.42 8.81 -7.95
C TYR A 79 13.56 9.06 -6.46
N ARG A 80 14.48 9.95 -6.11
CA ARG A 80 14.57 10.60 -4.81
C ARG A 80 13.93 11.98 -4.94
N GLY A 81 12.84 12.22 -4.23
CA GLY A 81 12.16 13.51 -4.18
C GLY A 81 12.48 14.28 -2.90
N GLU A 82 12.16 15.57 -2.92
CA GLU A 82 12.05 16.40 -1.71
C GLU A 82 10.67 17.04 -1.72
N TRP A 83 9.86 16.74 -0.72
CA TRP A 83 8.53 17.33 -0.60
C TRP A 83 8.59 18.80 -0.15
N THR A 84 7.53 19.54 -0.44
CA THR A 84 7.37 20.90 0.08
C THR A 84 6.87 20.88 1.53
N GLU A 85 7.04 22.01 2.24
CA GLU A 85 6.72 22.14 3.68
C GLU A 85 5.26 21.78 4.00
N ASN A 86 4.33 22.00 3.06
CA ASN A 86 2.92 21.66 3.24
C ASN A 86 2.72 20.14 3.34
N VAL A 87 3.35 19.36 2.45
CA VAL A 87 3.27 17.90 2.47
C VAL A 87 4.03 17.35 3.66
N ASP A 88 5.22 17.91 3.95
CA ASP A 88 6.03 17.53 5.10
C ASP A 88 5.25 17.68 6.41
N SER A 89 4.54 18.79 6.58
CA SER A 89 3.73 19.06 7.77
C SER A 89 2.59 18.06 7.93
N LEU A 90 1.89 17.70 6.84
CA LEU A 90 0.81 16.71 6.87
C LEU A 90 1.33 15.32 7.25
N VAL A 91 2.41 14.87 6.59
CA VAL A 91 2.99 13.55 6.83
C VAL A 91 3.56 13.47 8.24
N TYR A 92 4.26 14.51 8.69
CA TYR A 92 4.80 14.59 10.04
C TYR A 92 3.69 14.57 11.10
N ALA A 93 2.61 15.34 10.90
CA ALA A 93 1.47 15.36 11.80
C ALA A 93 0.88 13.95 12.00
N TYR A 94 0.68 13.19 10.92
CA TYR A 94 0.19 11.81 11.04
C TYR A 94 1.15 10.92 11.82
N THR A 95 2.46 11.08 11.62
CA THR A 95 3.44 10.27 12.34
C THR A 95 3.51 10.58 13.83
N GLU A 96 3.36 11.85 14.22
CA GLU A 96 3.35 12.25 15.64
C GLU A 96 2.06 11.82 16.36
N LEU A 97 0.93 11.73 15.65
CA LEU A 97 -0.35 11.21 16.17
C LEU A 97 -0.38 9.67 16.32
N GLY A 98 0.79 9.01 16.30
CA GLY A 98 0.89 7.57 16.47
C GLY A 98 0.40 6.76 15.26
N ALA A 99 0.28 7.39 14.08
CA ALA A 99 0.06 6.70 12.82
C ALA A 99 1.40 6.41 12.11
N THR A 100 1.47 5.32 11.36
CA THR A 100 2.63 4.99 10.52
C THR A 100 2.11 4.66 9.14
N ILE A 101 2.54 5.41 8.11
CA ILE A 101 2.29 5.05 6.73
C ILE A 101 3.19 3.86 6.38
N LEU A 102 2.57 2.74 5.98
CA LEU A 102 3.24 1.50 5.60
C LEU A 102 3.46 1.43 4.10
N GLU A 103 2.42 1.80 3.34
CA GLU A 103 2.38 1.80 1.89
C GLU A 103 1.64 3.07 1.46
N ALA A 104 2.11 3.70 0.39
CA ALA A 104 1.46 4.85 -0.22
C ALA A 104 1.64 4.75 -1.73
N SER A 105 0.55 4.63 -2.46
CA SER A 105 0.54 4.61 -3.92
C SER A 105 -0.47 5.62 -4.46
N ALA A 106 -0.26 6.06 -5.69
CA ALA A 106 -1.13 7.03 -6.32
C ALA A 106 -1.38 6.70 -7.79
N GLN A 107 -2.63 6.84 -8.21
CA GLN A 107 -3.05 6.80 -9.61
C GLN A 107 -4.32 7.63 -9.79
N ARG A 108 -4.52 8.20 -10.98
CA ARG A 108 -5.77 8.88 -11.36
C ARG A 108 -6.27 9.89 -10.31
N ASP A 109 -5.35 10.69 -9.78
CA ASP A 109 -5.65 11.78 -8.85
C ASP A 109 -6.10 11.34 -7.44
N GLU A 110 -5.87 10.07 -7.06
CA GLU A 110 -6.17 9.54 -5.73
C GLU A 110 -4.93 8.82 -5.17
N TRP A 111 -4.63 9.08 -3.90
CA TRP A 111 -3.67 8.33 -3.10
C TRP A 111 -4.38 7.23 -2.33
N GLU A 112 -3.82 6.04 -2.39
CA GLU A 112 -4.16 4.94 -1.51
C GLU A 112 -3.06 4.82 -0.45
N LEU A 113 -3.44 5.15 0.79
CA LEU A 113 -2.57 5.10 1.95
C LEU A 113 -2.95 3.93 2.83
N ARG A 114 -1.91 3.26 3.31
CA ARG A 114 -2.06 2.20 4.26
C ARG A 114 -1.35 2.54 5.54
N MET A 115 -2.12 2.61 6.61
CA MET A 115 -1.65 3.17 7.86
C MET A 115 -1.80 2.18 9.01
N ARG A 116 -0.82 2.18 9.91
CA ARG A 116 -0.86 1.49 11.18
C ARG A 116 -0.97 2.50 12.31
N PHE A 117 -1.92 2.29 13.21
CA PHE A 117 -2.10 3.09 14.42
C PHE A 117 -1.65 2.29 15.63
N VAL A 118 -1.10 2.97 16.63
CA VAL A 118 -0.68 2.34 17.90
C VAL A 118 -1.88 1.70 18.61
N ASP A 119 -3.00 2.41 18.62
CA ASP A 119 -4.28 1.96 19.14
C ASP A 119 -5.48 2.71 18.53
N ARG A 120 -6.65 2.58 19.16
CA ARG A 120 -7.87 3.27 18.73
C ARG A 120 -7.79 4.77 19.01
N ASP A 121 -7.13 5.17 20.07
CA ASP A 121 -7.04 6.59 20.43
C ASP A 121 -6.21 7.33 19.37
N SER A 122 -5.11 6.73 18.88
CA SER A 122 -4.36 7.26 17.72
C SER A 122 -5.17 7.36 16.43
N LEU A 123 -6.12 6.43 16.19
CA LEU A 123 -7.01 6.53 15.03
C LEU A 123 -8.00 7.69 15.21
N ASP A 124 -8.58 7.82 16.40
CA ASP A 124 -9.53 8.88 16.70
C ASP A 124 -8.86 10.28 16.63
N GLU A 125 -7.59 10.38 17.07
CA GLU A 125 -6.75 11.57 16.91
C GLU A 125 -6.48 11.90 15.44
N PHE A 126 -6.13 10.90 14.62
CA PHE A 126 -5.97 11.09 13.18
C PHE A 126 -7.27 11.59 12.51
N GLN A 127 -8.42 11.02 12.87
CA GLN A 127 -9.72 11.46 12.35
C GLN A 127 -10.06 12.89 12.78
N ALA A 128 -9.76 13.24 14.04
CA ALA A 128 -9.94 14.60 14.55
C ALA A 128 -9.04 15.60 13.79
N TYR A 129 -7.78 15.24 13.55
CA TYR A 129 -6.86 16.05 12.76
C TYR A 129 -7.38 16.26 11.33
N CYS A 130 -7.77 15.20 10.63
CA CYS A 130 -8.31 15.34 9.29
C CYS A 130 -9.56 16.22 9.26
N SER A 131 -10.39 16.17 10.31
CA SER A 131 -11.55 17.06 10.43
C SER A 131 -11.18 18.51 10.78
N GLU A 132 -10.12 18.75 11.55
CA GLU A 132 -9.67 20.09 11.95
C GLU A 132 -9.01 20.83 10.77
N PHE A 133 -8.26 20.10 9.96
CA PHE A 133 -7.48 20.65 8.83
C PHE A 133 -8.17 20.47 7.47
N ASP A 134 -9.46 20.09 7.47
CA ASP A 134 -10.26 19.86 6.26
C ASP A 134 -9.57 18.93 5.25
N VAL A 135 -8.91 17.86 5.74
CA VAL A 135 -8.28 16.85 4.89
C VAL A 135 -9.33 15.79 4.51
N PRO A 136 -9.82 15.77 3.25
CA PRO A 136 -10.76 14.75 2.81
C PRO A 136 -10.10 13.37 2.76
N TYR A 137 -10.77 12.37 3.32
CA TYR A 137 -10.37 10.98 3.16
C TYR A 137 -11.58 10.06 3.08
N ARG A 138 -11.37 8.88 2.50
CA ARG A 138 -12.32 7.76 2.54
C ARG A 138 -11.63 6.55 3.17
N LEU A 139 -12.13 6.12 4.33
CA LEU A 139 -11.72 4.86 4.93
C LEU A 139 -12.36 3.71 4.13
N THR A 140 -11.55 2.92 3.43
CA THR A 140 -12.03 1.76 2.67
C THR A 140 -12.07 0.51 3.53
N GLN A 141 -11.09 0.34 4.41
CA GLN A 141 -11.00 -0.82 5.30
C GLN A 141 -10.40 -0.45 6.65
N LEU A 142 -10.89 -1.08 7.72
CA LEU A 142 -10.35 -0.94 9.08
C LEU A 142 -10.30 -2.29 9.77
N PHE A 143 -9.15 -2.62 10.35
CA PHE A 143 -8.90 -3.91 11.00
C PHE A 143 -8.24 -3.75 12.36
N ALA A 144 -8.76 -4.46 13.38
CA ALA A 144 -8.27 -4.41 14.76
C ALA A 144 -7.50 -5.67 15.17
N ARG A 145 -6.17 -5.66 14.97
CA ARG A 145 -5.09 -6.53 15.53
C ARG A 145 -5.21 -8.08 15.46
N ALA A 146 -4.06 -8.70 15.79
CA ALA A 146 -3.73 -10.12 15.97
C ALA A 146 -3.58 -10.95 14.70
N HIS A 147 -2.69 -10.50 13.84
CA HIS A 147 -2.39 -11.20 12.62
C HIS A 147 -0.90 -11.43 12.54
N SER A 148 -0.52 -12.69 12.71
CA SER A 148 0.77 -13.23 12.31
C SER A 148 1.21 -12.57 11.01
N ARG A 149 2.49 -12.13 10.93
CA ARG A 149 3.08 -11.42 9.77
C ARG A 149 2.42 -11.89 8.46
N GLY A 150 1.60 -11.03 7.83
CA GLY A 150 0.98 -11.29 6.52
C GLY A 150 -0.52 -11.03 6.38
N VAL A 151 -1.36 -11.22 7.42
CA VAL A 151 -2.77 -10.76 7.36
C VAL A 151 -2.85 -9.27 7.64
N GLY A 152 -3.72 -8.60 6.91
CA GLY A 152 -3.55 -7.19 6.67
C GLY A 152 -2.41 -7.05 5.67
N GLN A 153 -1.14 -7.13 6.09
CA GLN A 153 0.04 -6.65 5.32
C GLN A 153 0.05 -7.07 3.84
N TYR A 154 -0.43 -8.25 3.50
CA TYR A 154 -0.42 -8.71 2.12
C TYR A 154 -1.82 -9.08 1.60
N GLY A 155 -2.87 -8.42 2.10
CA GLY A 155 -4.26 -8.66 1.70
C GLY A 155 -4.79 -10.05 2.07
N LEU A 156 -4.08 -10.81 2.93
CA LEU A 156 -4.50 -12.15 3.33
C LEU A 156 -5.65 -12.09 4.34
N SER A 157 -6.64 -12.98 4.21
CA SER A 157 -7.56 -13.29 5.33
C SER A 157 -6.90 -14.22 6.36
N GLU A 158 -7.41 -14.26 7.59
CA GLU A 158 -7.00 -15.23 8.65
C GLU A 158 -6.79 -16.64 8.11
N LYS A 159 -7.84 -17.15 7.46
CA LYS A 159 -7.89 -18.51 6.94
C LYS A 159 -6.87 -18.78 5.84
N GLN A 160 -6.50 -17.75 5.07
CA GLN A 160 -5.49 -17.87 4.01
C GLN A 160 -4.08 -17.85 4.61
N HIS A 161 -3.84 -16.98 5.60
CA HIS A 161 -2.57 -16.90 6.30
C HIS A 161 -2.27 -18.17 7.09
N GLU A 162 -3.24 -18.64 7.87
CA GLU A 162 -3.14 -19.92 8.59
C GLU A 162 -2.81 -21.05 7.61
N ALA A 163 -3.54 -21.14 6.48
CA ALA A 163 -3.29 -22.15 5.47
C ALA A 163 -1.86 -22.07 4.87
N LEU A 164 -1.37 -20.88 4.54
CA LEU A 164 -0.04 -20.67 4.00
C LEU A 164 1.06 -21.00 5.01
N LEU A 165 0.88 -20.57 6.27
CA LEU A 165 1.85 -20.81 7.33
C LEU A 165 1.92 -22.30 7.68
N THR A 166 0.79 -22.97 7.88
CA THR A 166 0.74 -24.41 8.15
C THR A 166 1.34 -25.22 6.99
N ALA A 167 1.02 -24.87 5.74
CA ALA A 167 1.63 -25.52 4.59
C ALA A 167 3.17 -25.35 4.58
N TRP A 168 3.67 -24.15 4.89
CA TRP A 168 5.11 -23.88 4.96
C TRP A 168 5.80 -24.62 6.11
N GLU A 169 5.21 -24.60 7.31
CA GLU A 169 5.73 -25.28 8.51
C GLU A 169 5.78 -26.80 8.33
N MET A 170 4.77 -27.37 7.66
CA MET A 170 4.77 -28.79 7.28
C MET A 170 5.74 -29.10 6.12
N GLY A 171 6.35 -28.08 5.49
CA GLY A 171 7.29 -28.28 4.38
C GLY A 171 6.62 -28.62 3.05
N TYR A 172 5.33 -28.34 2.88
CA TYR A 172 4.58 -28.58 1.65
C TYR A 172 5.24 -27.94 0.41
N PHE A 173 5.82 -26.75 0.57
CA PHE A 173 6.46 -26.01 -0.53
C PHE A 173 7.91 -26.45 -0.82
N SER A 174 8.55 -27.16 0.10
CA SER A 174 9.98 -27.50 0.02
C SER A 174 10.24 -29.01 -0.08
N SER A 175 9.26 -29.84 0.26
CA SER A 175 9.37 -31.29 0.28
C SER A 175 8.26 -31.97 -0.54
N ARG A 176 8.62 -33.06 -1.21
CA ARG A 176 7.65 -33.94 -1.90
C ARG A 176 6.94 -34.92 -0.96
N SER A 177 7.35 -34.99 0.31
CA SER A 177 6.80 -35.94 1.30
C SER A 177 5.49 -35.47 1.93
N VAL A 178 5.14 -34.19 1.80
CA VAL A 178 3.92 -33.62 2.36
C VAL A 178 2.97 -33.28 1.23
N SER A 179 1.79 -33.89 1.26
CA SER A 179 0.75 -33.66 0.27
C SER A 179 -0.23 -32.57 0.71
N LEU A 180 -0.99 -32.05 -0.25
CA LEU A 180 -2.09 -31.11 0.04
C LEU A 180 -3.13 -31.73 0.98
N ALA A 181 -3.33 -33.06 0.90
CA ALA A 181 -4.25 -33.76 1.77
C ALA A 181 -3.77 -33.80 3.23
N ASP A 182 -2.46 -33.93 3.45
CA ASP A 182 -1.88 -33.95 4.79
C ASP A 182 -2.07 -32.59 5.49
N VAL A 183 -1.79 -31.50 4.77
CA VAL A 183 -2.00 -30.13 5.28
C VAL A 183 -3.49 -29.84 5.51
N ALA A 184 -4.36 -30.34 4.62
CA ALA A 184 -5.80 -30.14 4.77
C ALA A 184 -6.35 -30.89 5.99
N ALA A 185 -5.83 -32.09 6.25
CA ALA A 185 -6.17 -32.87 7.44
C ALA A 185 -5.74 -32.15 8.73
N GLU A 186 -4.54 -31.57 8.77
CA GLU A 186 -4.06 -30.77 9.91
C GLU A 186 -5.00 -29.60 10.22
N LEU A 187 -5.50 -28.91 9.18
CA LEU A 187 -6.40 -27.77 9.31
C LEU A 187 -7.88 -28.16 9.48
N GLY A 188 -8.20 -29.46 9.50
CA GLY A 188 -9.58 -29.94 9.62
C GLY A 188 -10.49 -29.51 8.45
N ILE A 189 -9.94 -29.32 7.26
CA ILE A 189 -10.68 -28.89 6.05
C ILE A 189 -10.48 -29.86 4.89
N THR A 190 -11.24 -29.68 3.80
CA THR A 190 -11.06 -30.50 2.60
C THR A 190 -9.81 -30.06 1.81
N PRO A 191 -9.16 -30.97 1.07
CA PRO A 191 -8.05 -30.61 0.17
C PRO A 191 -8.43 -29.56 -0.87
N GLN A 192 -9.67 -29.57 -1.35
CA GLN A 192 -10.19 -28.55 -2.26
C GLN A 192 -10.27 -27.18 -1.57
N SER A 193 -10.84 -27.13 -0.36
CA SER A 193 -10.90 -25.88 0.43
C SER A 193 -9.51 -25.33 0.73
N LEU A 194 -8.53 -26.19 1.00
CA LEU A 194 -7.15 -25.77 1.20
C LEU A 194 -6.55 -25.22 -0.11
N SER A 195 -6.71 -25.94 -1.23
CA SER A 195 -6.23 -25.50 -2.54
C SER A 195 -6.67 -24.07 -2.86
N GLU A 196 -7.96 -23.80 -2.68
CA GLU A 196 -8.53 -22.48 -2.93
C GLU A 196 -8.02 -21.41 -1.95
N ARG A 197 -7.83 -21.73 -0.67
CA ARG A 197 -7.24 -20.80 0.32
C ARG A 197 -5.80 -20.47 -0.06
N LEU A 198 -5.00 -21.46 -0.42
CA LEU A 198 -3.63 -21.25 -0.88
C LEU A 198 -3.62 -20.41 -2.15
N GLN A 199 -4.44 -20.72 -3.16
CA GLN A 199 -4.47 -19.97 -4.41
C GLN A 199 -4.82 -18.49 -4.19
N ARG A 200 -5.86 -18.21 -3.40
CA ARG A 200 -6.23 -16.82 -3.06
C ARG A 200 -5.14 -16.14 -2.23
N GLY A 201 -4.52 -16.86 -1.32
CA GLY A 201 -3.42 -16.33 -0.51
C GLY A 201 -2.18 -15.97 -1.33
N HIS A 202 -1.75 -16.85 -2.26
CA HIS A 202 -0.63 -16.56 -3.15
C HIS A 202 -0.93 -15.35 -4.05
N ARG A 203 -2.16 -15.24 -4.57
CA ARG A 203 -2.55 -14.07 -5.37
C ARG A 203 -2.40 -12.78 -4.56
N ALA A 204 -2.97 -12.74 -3.35
CA ALA A 204 -2.89 -11.58 -2.49
C ALA A 204 -1.43 -11.24 -2.15
N LEU A 205 -0.59 -12.23 -1.84
CA LEU A 205 0.84 -12.02 -1.65
C LEU A 205 1.51 -11.41 -2.89
N ILE A 206 1.27 -11.96 -4.08
CA ILE A 206 1.87 -11.44 -5.33
C ILE A 206 1.41 -10.01 -5.58
N GLU A 207 0.11 -9.73 -5.48
CA GLU A 207 -0.47 -8.39 -5.70
C GLU A 207 0.09 -7.36 -4.72
N ASN A 208 0.32 -7.74 -3.46
CA ASN A 208 0.75 -6.81 -2.41
C ASN A 208 2.27 -6.85 -2.12
N THR A 209 3.07 -7.63 -2.86
CA THR A 209 4.53 -7.68 -2.63
C THR A 209 5.40 -7.64 -3.88
N LEU A 210 4.87 -8.07 -5.03
CA LEU A 210 5.65 -8.20 -6.26
C LEU A 210 5.04 -7.43 -7.44
N ALA A 211 3.71 -7.29 -7.48
CA ALA A 211 3.05 -6.49 -8.48
C ALA A 211 3.12 -5.01 -8.08
N VAL A 212 3.74 -4.19 -8.93
CA VAL A 212 3.43 -2.76 -8.98
C VAL A 212 1.97 -2.69 -9.42
N THR A 213 1.05 -2.51 -8.47
CA THR A 213 -0.37 -2.71 -8.74
C THR A 213 -0.92 -1.46 -9.43
N PRO A 214 -1.36 -1.52 -10.70
CA PRO A 214 -2.31 -0.55 -11.17
C PRO A 214 -3.62 -0.81 -10.41
N PRO A 215 -4.28 0.20 -9.81
CA PRO A 215 -5.48 -0.02 -9.02
C PRO A 215 -6.50 -0.81 -9.84
N ALA A 216 -7.10 -1.79 -9.15
CA ALA A 216 -8.05 -2.72 -9.72
C ALA A 216 -9.07 -1.98 -10.57
N GLN A 217 -9.16 -2.32 -11.86
CA GLN A 217 -10.36 -2.02 -12.62
C GLN A 217 -11.49 -2.79 -11.93
N GLU A 218 -12.37 -2.06 -11.25
CA GLU A 218 -13.64 -2.58 -10.76
C GLU A 218 -14.30 -3.33 -11.92
N SER A 219 -14.26 -4.66 -11.83
CA SER A 219 -15.03 -5.51 -12.73
C SER A 219 -16.49 -5.21 -12.43
N SER A 220 -17.09 -4.42 -13.31
CA SER A 220 -18.53 -4.25 -13.45
C SER A 220 -19.19 -5.63 -13.52
N MET A 221 -19.58 -6.17 -12.36
CA MET A 221 -20.67 -7.14 -12.30
C MET A 221 -21.96 -6.34 -12.50
N ALA A 222 -22.27 -6.07 -13.76
CA ALA A 222 -23.64 -5.81 -14.15
C ALA A 222 -24.39 -7.14 -14.03
N ALA A 223 -25.44 -7.10 -13.20
CA ALA A 223 -26.44 -8.13 -13.12
C ALA A 223 -27.18 -8.24 -14.47
N GLU A 224 -27.33 -9.47 -14.96
CA GLU A 224 -28.51 -9.97 -15.66
C GLU A 224 -28.86 -11.35 -15.12
#